data_AF-A0A1Q7ICY6-F1
#
_entry.id   AF-A0A1Q7ICY6-F1
#
_cell.length_a   1.000
_cell.length_b   1.000
_cell.length_c   1.000
_cell.angle_alpha   90.00
_cell.angle_beta   90.00
_cell.angle_gamma   90.00
#
_symmetry.space_group_name_H-M   'P 1'
#
loop_
_entity.id
_entity.type
_entity.pdbx_description
1 polymer ?
#
loop_
_entity_poly.entity_id
_entity_poly.type
_entity_poly.pdbx_seq_one_letter_code
_entity_poly.pdbx_strand_id
1 'polypeptide(L)'
;MSVPPRLADLVRKARRLAAERDRLIEALAVEWARALKGQRLSAADLDELWAGLTEDAVRRGGQARDAGWTAQAWRREAQEVVARLREKVEATLDER
;
A
#
# COMPACT_ATOMS: atom_id res chain seq x y z
N MET A 1 -31.14 15.62 -12.04
CA MET A 1 -30.18 14.84 -12.85
C MET A 1 -28.79 15.39 -12.57
N SER A 2 -27.85 14.59 -12.07
CA SER A 2 -26.47 15.06 -11.90
C SER A 2 -25.80 15.15 -13.26
N VAL A 3 -25.11 16.26 -13.53
CA VAL A 3 -24.29 16.39 -14.74
C VAL A 3 -23.14 15.38 -14.63
N PRO A 4 -22.93 14.50 -15.62
CA PRO A 4 -21.85 13.52 -15.56
C PRO A 4 -20.49 14.24 -15.42
N PRO A 5 -19.59 13.73 -14.58
CA PRO A 5 -18.29 14.34 -14.36
C PRO A 5 -17.51 14.38 -15.67
N ARG A 6 -16.87 15.53 -15.94
CA ARG A 6 -16.04 15.68 -17.15
C ARG A 6 -14.80 14.82 -17.01
N LEU A 7 -14.35 14.23 -18.12
CA LEU A 7 -13.13 13.40 -18.16
C LEU A 7 -11.92 14.10 -17.53
N ALA A 8 -11.75 15.40 -17.80
CA ALA A 8 -10.66 16.20 -17.22
C ALA A 8 -10.68 16.24 -15.68
N ASP A 9 -11.86 16.29 -15.07
CA ASP A 9 -12.01 16.31 -13.62
C ASP A 9 -11.70 14.93 -13.02
N LEU A 10 -12.10 13.84 -13.70
CA LEU A 10 -11.73 12.48 -13.31
C LEU A 10 -10.22 12.26 -13.39
N VAL A 11 -9.57 12.72 -14.46
CA VAL A 11 -8.10 12.65 -14.60
C VAL A 11 -7.40 13.43 -13.49
N ARG A 12 -7.87 14.65 -13.16
CA ARG A 12 -7.31 15.44 -12.06
C ARG A 12 -7.50 14.74 -10.72
N LYS A 13 -8.68 14.16 -10.47
CA LYS A 13 -8.97 13.40 -9.25
C LYS A 13 -8.05 12.18 -9.14
N ALA A 14 -7.88 11.41 -10.21
CA ALA A 14 -7.00 10.23 -10.24
C ALA A 14 -5.55 10.61 -9.90
N ARG A 15 -5.02 11.67 -10.52
CA ARG A 15 -3.65 12.17 -10.22
C ARG A 15 -3.49 12.59 -8.77
N ARG A 16 -4.49 13.29 -8.21
CA ARG A 16 -4.47 13.68 -6.80
C ARG A 16 -4.47 12.48 -5.86
N LEU A 17 -5.30 11.46 -6.15
CA LEU A 17 -5.36 10.24 -5.35
C LEU A 17 -4.06 9.43 -5.44
N ALA A 18 -3.44 9.37 -6.62
CA ALA A 18 -2.13 8.73 -6.78
C ALA A 18 -1.06 9.44 -5.95
N ALA A 19 -0.99 10.78 -6.02
CA ALA A 19 -0.05 11.55 -5.21
C ALA A 19 -0.29 11.38 -3.70
N GLU A 20 -1.55 11.27 -3.29
CA GLU A 20 -1.90 11.03 -1.89
C GLU A 20 -1.49 9.64 -1.42
N ARG A 21 -1.75 8.60 -2.22
CA ARG A 21 -1.26 7.24 -1.96
C ARG A 21 0.25 7.24 -1.77
N ASP A 22 0.97 7.89 -2.67
CA ASP A 22 2.43 7.89 -2.63
C ASP A 22 2.92 8.59 -1.35
N ARG A 23 2.32 9.72 -0.94
CA ARG A 23 2.64 10.37 0.35
C ARG A 23 2.36 9.49 1.56
N LEU A 24 1.24 8.77 1.56
CA LEU A 24 0.90 7.85 2.64
C LEU A 24 1.92 6.71 2.75
N ILE A 25 2.37 6.18 1.61
CA ILE A 25 3.43 5.16 1.57
C ILE A 25 4.73 5.71 2.15
N GLU A 26 5.16 6.92 1.78
CA GLU A 26 6.38 7.53 2.33
C GLU A 26 6.29 7.72 3.86
N ALA A 27 5.17 8.26 4.35
CA ALA A 27 4.97 8.49 5.77
C ALA A 27 5.02 7.17 6.56
N LEU A 28 4.32 6.13 6.06
CA LEU A 28 4.36 4.80 6.66
C LEU A 28 5.76 4.21 6.62
N ALA A 29 6.49 4.33 5.50
CA ALA A 29 7.84 3.78 5.39
C ALA A 29 8.77 4.31 6.49
N VAL A 30 8.69 5.61 6.80
CA VAL A 30 9.47 6.23 7.88
C VAL A 30 9.09 5.65 9.25
N GLU A 31 7.80 5.49 9.53
CA GLU A 31 7.33 4.93 10.80
C GLU A 31 7.72 3.46 10.96
N TRP A 32 7.55 2.66 9.90
CA TRP A 32 7.93 1.24 9.86
C TRP A 32 9.43 1.05 10.03
N ALA A 33 10.27 1.79 9.30
CA ALA A 33 11.72 1.70 9.45
C ALA A 33 12.16 2.04 10.88
N ARG A 34 11.54 3.05 11.52
CA ARG A 34 11.81 3.37 12.94
C ARG A 34 11.39 2.23 13.87
N ALA A 35 10.23 1.62 13.65
CA ALA A 35 9.72 0.55 14.49
C ALA A 35 10.55 -0.74 14.36
N LEU A 36 10.96 -1.10 13.14
CA LEU A 36 11.73 -2.32 12.86
C LEU A 36 13.23 -2.17 13.23
N LYS A 37 13.72 -0.94 13.35
CA LYS A 37 15.12 -0.67 13.67
C LYS A 37 15.53 -1.34 14.99
N GLY A 38 16.57 -2.17 14.91
CA GLY A 38 17.14 -2.84 16.08
C GLY A 38 16.41 -4.13 16.49
N GLN A 39 15.35 -4.53 15.79
CA GLN A 39 14.62 -5.77 16.09
C GLN A 39 15.35 -7.06 15.64
N ARG A 40 16.51 -6.96 14.98
CA ARG A 40 17.33 -8.10 14.50
C ARG A 40 16.53 -9.13 13.70
N LEU A 41 15.54 -8.67 12.93
CA LEU A 41 14.76 -9.51 12.04
C LEU A 41 15.65 -10.03 10.91
N SER A 42 15.51 -11.32 10.61
CA SER A 42 16.08 -11.92 9.41
C SER A 42 15.29 -11.50 8.17
N ALA A 43 15.87 -11.73 6.99
CA ALA A 43 15.15 -11.53 5.72
C ALA A 43 13.86 -12.37 5.66
N ALA A 44 13.89 -13.59 6.21
CA ALA A 44 12.71 -14.46 6.27
C ALA A 44 11.61 -13.90 7.18
N ASP A 45 11.97 -13.31 8.32
CA ASP A 45 11.00 -12.67 9.22
C ASP A 45 10.33 -11.46 8.55
N LEU A 46 11.09 -10.69 7.76
CA LEU A 46 10.55 -9.58 6.97
C LEU A 46 9.63 -10.07 5.86
N ASP A 47 10.01 -11.13 5.13
CA ASP A 47 9.17 -11.74 4.10
C ASP A 47 7.83 -12.22 4.67
N GLU A 48 7.83 -12.91 5.81
CA GLU A 48 6.62 -13.36 6.48
C GLU A 48 5.75 -12.18 6.94
N LEU A 49 6.37 -11.14 7.50
CA LEU A 49 5.69 -9.93 7.92
C LEU A 49 4.98 -9.22 6.74
N TRP A 50 5.66 -9.08 5.59
CA TRP A 50 5.05 -8.45 4.40
C TRP A 50 3.96 -9.32 3.77
N ALA A 51 4.13 -10.64 3.78
CA ALA A 51 3.11 -11.58 3.33
C ALA A 51 1.84 -11.46 4.20
N GLY A 52 1.99 -11.47 5.53
CA GLY A 52 0.88 -11.33 6.47
C GLY A 52 0.13 -10.00 6.31
N LEU A 53 0.86 -8.90 6.09
CA LEU A 53 0.24 -7.59 5.83
C LEU A 53 -0.59 -7.59 4.53
N THR A 54 -0.08 -8.23 3.48
CA THR A 54 -0.77 -8.35 2.20
C THR A 54 -2.06 -9.17 2.36
N GLU A 55 -2.00 -10.32 3.04
CA GLU A 55 -3.16 -11.17 3.27
C GLU A 55 -4.24 -10.46 4.10
N ASP A 56 -3.84 -9.75 5.16
CA ASP A 56 -4.77 -8.97 5.99
C ASP A 56 -5.44 -7.86 5.18
N ALA A 57 -4.68 -7.15 4.35
CA ALA A 57 -5.21 -6.11 3.46
C ALA A 57 -6.21 -6.68 2.45
N VAL A 58 -5.90 -7.82 1.82
CA VAL A 58 -6.82 -8.49 0.87
C VAL A 58 -8.10 -8.94 1.56
N ARG A 59 -7.98 -9.53 2.76
CA ARG A 59 -9.12 -9.99 3.54
C ARG A 59 -10.03 -8.81 3.93
N ARG A 60 -9.46 -7.71 4.43
CA ARG A 60 -10.23 -6.50 4.79
C ARG A 60 -10.83 -5.81 3.58
N GLY A 61 -10.09 -5.72 2.48
CA GLY A 61 -10.56 -5.16 1.22
C GLY A 61 -11.74 -5.95 0.65
N GLY A 62 -11.70 -7.29 0.70
CA GLY A 62 -12.81 -8.14 0.28
C GLY A 62 -14.04 -8.07 1.20
N GLN A 63 -13.87 -7.70 2.47
CA GLN A 63 -14.95 -7.50 3.44
C GLN A 63 -15.59 -6.11 3.32
N ALA A 64 -14.82 -5.09 2.93
CA ALA A 64 -15.35 -3.80 2.55
C ALA A 64 -16.23 -4.02 1.31
N ARG A 65 -17.55 -3.94 1.49
CA ARG A 65 -18.59 -4.16 0.46
C ARG A 65 -18.57 -3.08 -0.64
N ASP A 66 -17.40 -2.68 -1.12
CA ASP A 66 -17.26 -1.79 -2.25
C ASP A 66 -17.50 -2.61 -3.52
N ALA A 67 -18.71 -2.45 -4.08
CA ALA A 67 -19.35 -3.36 -5.02
C ALA A 67 -18.71 -3.46 -6.43
N GLY A 68 -17.44 -3.08 -6.59
CA GLY A 68 -16.78 -3.00 -7.90
C GLY A 68 -15.52 -3.84 -8.06
N TRP A 69 -14.88 -4.28 -6.98
CA TRP A 69 -13.54 -4.89 -7.07
C TRP A 69 -13.58 -6.38 -6.79
N THR A 70 -13.01 -7.17 -7.70
CA THR A 70 -12.84 -8.61 -7.47
C THR A 70 -11.78 -8.85 -6.41
N ALA A 71 -11.81 -10.03 -5.77
CA ALA A 71 -10.75 -10.41 -4.82
C ALA A 71 -9.35 -10.39 -5.47
N GLN A 72 -9.26 -10.68 -6.77
CA GLN A 72 -8.01 -10.59 -7.53
C GLN A 72 -7.53 -9.14 -7.72
N ALA A 73 -8.45 -8.21 -7.96
CA ALA A 73 -8.12 -6.78 -8.05
C ALA A 73 -7.59 -6.27 -6.70
N TRP A 74 -8.26 -6.61 -5.59
CA TRP A 74 -7.77 -6.31 -4.24
C TRP A 74 -6.39 -6.90 -3.97
N ARG A 75 -6.17 -8.16 -4.35
CA ARG A 75 -4.86 -8.81 -4.20
C ARG A 75 -3.75 -8.08 -4.94
N ARG A 76 -3.99 -7.71 -6.20
CA ARG A 76 -3.02 -6.97 -6.99
C ARG A 76 -2.66 -5.62 -6.36
N GLU A 77 -3.66 -4.89 -5.88
CA GLU A 77 -3.48 -3.54 -5.36
C GLU A 77 -2.83 -3.56 -3.97
N ALA A 78 -3.21 -4.52 -3.11
CA ALA A 78 -2.52 -4.76 -1.85
C ALA A 78 -1.04 -5.13 -2.07
N GLN A 79 -0.76 -6.03 -3.02
CA GLN A 79 0.61 -6.39 -3.37
C GLN A 79 1.43 -5.20 -3.88
N GLU A 80 0.86 -4.35 -4.73
CA GLU A 80 1.56 -3.16 -5.25
C GLU A 80 1.91 -2.17 -4.12
N VAL A 81 0.95 -1.87 -3.25
CA VAL A 81 1.16 -0.93 -2.13
C VAL A 81 2.17 -1.49 -1.13
N VAL A 82 2.04 -2.76 -0.74
CA VAL A 82 2.95 -3.41 0.22
C VAL A 82 4.35 -3.54 -0.38
N ALA A 83 4.49 -3.89 -1.66
CA ALA A 83 5.80 -3.98 -2.30
C ALA A 83 6.56 -2.64 -2.29
N ARG A 84 5.86 -1.52 -2.56
CA ARG A 84 6.47 -0.18 -2.50
C ARG A 84 6.83 0.23 -1.09
N LEU A 85 5.97 -0.10 -0.11
CA LEU A 85 6.28 0.15 1.30
C LEU A 85 7.52 -0.65 1.72
N ARG A 86 7.56 -1.94 1.40
CA ARG A 86 8.69 -2.85 1.64
C ARG A 86 9.98 -2.28 1.09
N GLU A 87 10.02 -1.95 -0.20
CA GLU A 87 11.20 -1.42 -0.88
C GLU A 87 11.80 -0.23 -0.12
N LYS A 88 10.95 0.71 0.29
CA LYS A 88 11.38 1.92 1.01
C LYS A 88 11.88 1.63 2.42
N VAL A 89 11.18 0.75 3.13
CA VAL A 89 11.55 0.35 4.49
C VAL A 89 12.88 -0.39 4.48
N GLU A 90 13.03 -1.40 3.62
CA GLU A 90 14.24 -2.21 3.53
C GLU A 90 15.43 -1.37 3.04
N ALA A 91 15.26 -0.48 2.06
CA ALA A 91 16.31 0.47 1.67
C ALA A 91 16.77 1.34 2.85
N THR A 92 15.84 1.83 3.68
CA THR A 92 16.18 2.63 4.87
C THR A 92 16.89 1.80 5.95
N LEU A 93 16.62 0.49 6.04
CA LEU A 93 17.30 -0.42 6.95
C LEU A 93 18.72 -0.76 6.47
N ASP A 94 18.90 -0.87 5.15
CA ASP A 94 20.14 -1.25 4.46
C ASP A 94 21.15 -0.09 4.27
N GLU A 95 20.74 1.17 4.37
CA GLU A 95 21.61 2.37 4.27
C GLU A 95 22.63 2.52 5.43
N ARG A 96 23.19 1.41 5.93
CA ARG A 96 24.16 1.34 7.03
C ARG A 96 25.30 0.36 6.79
#